data_AF-A0A832GSF8-F1
#
_entry.id   AF-A0A832GSF8-F1
#
_cell.length_a   1.000
_cell.length_b   1.000
_cell.length_c   1.000
_cell.angle_alpha   90.00
_cell.angle_beta   90.00
_cell.angle_gamma   90.00
#
_symmetry.space_group_name_H-M   'P 1'
#
loop_
_entity.id
_entity.type
_entity.pdbx_description
1 polymer ?
#
loop_
_entity_poly.entity_id
_entity_poly.type
_entity_poly.pdbx_seq_one_letter_code
_entity_poly.pdbx_strand_id
1 'polypeptide(L)' 'EPGISSLGTDGEGGTGLGLSLSIELLKKVNGKLELTSEYGNGTTAKVYFPSENS' A
#
# COMPACT_ATOMS: atom_id res chain seq x y z
N GLU A 1 -6.66 -23.95 7.03
CA GLU A 1 -5.93 -23.78 5.76
C GLU A 1 -4.94 -22.64 5.93
N PRO A 2 -3.63 -22.80 5.67
CA PRO A 2 -2.68 -21.70 5.82
C PRO A 2 -2.85 -20.69 4.66
N GLY A 3 -3.26 -19.47 5.01
CA GLY A 3 -3.48 -18.38 4.07
C GLY A 3 -2.21 -18.03 3.30
N ILE A 4 -2.34 -17.97 1.97
CA ILE A 4 -1.26 -17.75 1.01
C ILE A 4 -0.63 -16.36 1.25
N SER A 5 0.45 -16.31 2.02
CA SER A 5 1.35 -15.16 2.09
C SER A 5 2.68 -15.61 1.52
N SER A 6 3.09 -15.04 0.38
CA SER A 6 4.44 -15.29 -0.16
C SER A 6 5.48 -14.64 0.76
N LEU A 7 6.59 -15.33 0.95
CA LEU A 7 7.71 -14.84 1.76
C LEU A 7 8.30 -13.57 1.12
N GLY A 8 8.67 -12.60 1.97
CA GLY A 8 9.35 -11.38 1.57
C GLY A 8 10.78 -11.63 1.09
N THR A 9 11.50 -10.55 0.73
CA THR A 9 12.85 -10.60 0.14
C THR A 9 13.85 -11.40 0.97
N ASP A 10 13.74 -11.39 2.30
CA ASP A 10 14.59 -12.16 3.22
C ASP A 10 13.88 -13.36 3.88
N GLY A 11 12.80 -13.87 3.29
CA GLY A 11 12.01 -14.95 3.91
C GLY A 11 11.04 -14.46 4.99
N GLU A 12 10.87 -13.15 5.13
CA GLU A 12 10.01 -12.54 6.14
C GLU A 12 8.52 -12.76 5.80
N GLY A 13 7.74 -13.21 6.79
CA GLY A 13 6.29 -13.33 6.62
C GLY A 13 5.63 -11.96 6.52
N GLY A 14 4.79 -11.76 5.49
CA GLY A 14 3.98 -10.56 5.37
C GLY A 14 2.95 -10.46 6.50
N THR A 15 3.09 -9.50 7.40
CA THR A 15 2.14 -9.27 8.50
C THR A 15 0.89 -8.49 8.08
N GLY A 16 0.84 -8.01 6.83
CA GLY A 16 -0.25 -7.18 6.31
C GLY A 16 -0.26 -5.74 6.83
N LEU A 17 0.74 -5.32 7.61
CA LEU A 17 0.78 -3.99 8.25
C LEU A 17 1.18 -2.85 7.30
N GLY A 18 1.89 -3.16 6.20
CA GLY A 18 2.51 -2.15 5.33
C GLY A 18 1.52 -1.15 4.72
N LEU A 19 0.40 -1.64 4.20
CA LEU A 19 -0.62 -0.78 3.59
C LEU A 19 -1.34 0.09 4.64
N SER A 20 -1.66 -0.51 5.80
CA SER A 20 -2.28 0.21 6.92
C SER A 20 -1.40 1.36 7.42
N LEU A 21 -0.09 1.11 7.54
CA LEU A 21 0.88 2.14 7.93
C LEU A 21 0.97 3.26 6.89
N SER A 22 0.94 2.90 5.61
CA SER A 22 0.96 3.84 4.49
C SER A 22 -0.26 4.76 4.49
N ILE A 23 -1.45 4.22 4.77
CA ILE A 23 -2.70 4.98 4.89
C ILE A 23 -2.61 5.97 6.06
N GLU A 24 -2.13 5.54 7.22
CA GLU A 24 -1.96 6.40 8.40
C GLU A 24 -0.95 7.54 8.14
N LEU A 25 0.15 7.24 7.44
CA LEU A 25 1.13 8.25 7.03
C LEU A 25 0.49 9.29 6.10
N LEU A 26 -0.25 8.84 5.08
CA LEU A 26 -0.90 9.73 4.12
C LEU A 26 -1.93 10.64 4.77
N LYS A 27 -2.72 10.13 5.74
CA LYS A 27 -3.66 10.98 6.51
C LYS A 27 -2.94 12.12 7.24
N LYS A 28 -1.78 11.84 7.86
CA LYS A 28 -1.01 12.86 8.61
C LYS A 28 -0.51 13.99 7.71
N VAL A 29 -0.14 13.67 6.47
CA VAL A 29 0.36 14.65 5.49
C VAL A 29 -0.72 15.20 4.57
N ASN A 30 -2.02 14.98 4.88
CA ASN A 30 -3.14 15.35 4.00
C ASN A 30 -2.99 14.81 2.55
N GLY A 31 -2.34 13.65 2.40
CA GLY A 31 -2.24 12.93 1.14
C GLY A 31 -3.43 11.98 0.90
N LYS A 32 -3.50 11.43 -0.30
CA LYS A 32 -4.52 10.47 -0.74
C LYS A 32 -3.88 9.23 -1.37
N LEU A 33 -4.48 8.06 -1.15
CA LEU A 33 -4.13 6.81 -1.81
C LEU A 33 -5.31 6.31 -2.63
N GLU A 34 -5.07 5.88 -3.88
CA GLU A 34 -6.03 5.12 -4.67
C GLU A 34 -5.42 3.79 -5.08
N LEU A 35 -6.16 2.71 -4.87
CA LEU A 35 -5.75 1.37 -5.25
C LEU A 35 -6.73 0.83 -6.30
N THR A 36 -6.18 0.36 -7.40
CA THR A 36 -6.92 -0.29 -8.49
C THR A 36 -6.23 -1.61 -8.78
N SER A 37 -6.95 -2.72 -8.69
CA SER A 37 -6.42 -4.05 -8.97
C SER A 37 -7.32 -4.75 -9.97
N GLU A 38 -6.72 -5.40 -10.95
CA GLU A 38 -7.41 -6.24 -11.92
C GLU A 38 -6.74 -7.61 -11.94
N TYR A 39 -7.53 -8.66 -11.74
CA TYR A 39 -7.02 -10.02 -11.72
C TYR A 39 -6.34 -10.36 -13.06
N GLY A 40 -5.10 -10.84 -13.00
CA GLY A 40 -4.29 -11.11 -14.19
C GLY A 40 -3.60 -9.88 -14.82
N ASN A 41 -4.01 -8.65 -14.48
CA ASN A 41 -3.35 -7.40 -14.89
C ASN A 41 -2.47 -6.78 -13.78
N GLY A 42 -2.70 -7.21 -12.54
CA GLY A 42 -1.93 -6.76 -11.38
C GLY A 42 -2.62 -5.62 -10.62
N THR A 43 -1.83 -4.89 -9.83
CA THR A 43 -2.33 -3.85 -8.93
C THR A 43 -1.58 -2.55 -9.16
N THR A 44 -2.32 -1.46 -9.36
CA THR A 44 -1.81 -0.10 -9.46
C THR A 44 -2.20 0.68 -8.20
N ALA A 45 -1.21 1.24 -7.52
CA ALA A 45 -1.38 2.17 -6.41
C ALA A 45 -0.98 3.59 -6.84
N LYS A 46 -1.88 4.55 -6.70
CA LYS A 46 -1.64 5.97 -6.96
C LYS A 46 -1.60 6.73 -5.65
N VAL A 47 -0.50 7.44 -5.40
CA VAL A 47 -0.29 8.23 -4.19
C VAL A 47 -0.29 9.70 -4.59
N TYR A 48 -1.11 10.50 -3.92
CA TYR A 48 -1.23 11.93 -4.13
C TYR A 48 -0.77 12.65 -2.87
N PHE A 49 0.14 13.59 -3.04
CA PHE A 49 0.59 14.48 -1.98
C PHE A 49 -0.03 15.86 -2.23
N PRO A 50 -0.31 16.64 -1.16
CA PRO A 50 -0.72 18.02 -1.35
C PRO A 50 0.38 18.77 -2.11
N SER A 51 0.01 19.47 -3.17
CA SER A 51 0.91 20.41 -3.81
C SER A 51 1.06 21.62 -2.88
N GLU A 52 2.29 21.97 -2.52
CA GLU A 52 2.56 23.18 -1.77
C GLU A 52 2.04 24.38 -2.59
N ASN A 53 1.05 25.08 -2.03
CA ASN A 53 0.53 26.30 -2.62
C ASN A 53 1.55 27.40 -2.31
N SER A 54 2.44 27.67 -3.26
CA SER A 54 3.34 28.82 -3.18
C SER A 54 2.57 30.14 -3.25
#